data_AF-A0AAN8S831-F1
#
_entry.id   AF-A0AAN8S831-F1
#
_cell.length_a   1.000
_cell.length_b   1.000
_cell.length_c   1.000
_cell.angle_alpha   90.00
_cell.angle_beta   90.00
_cell.angle_gamma   90.00
#
_symmetry.space_group_name_H-M   'P 1'
#
loop_
_entity.id
_entity.type
_entity.pdbx_description
1 polymer ?
#
loop_
_entity_poly.entity_id
_entity_poly.type
_entity_poly.pdbx_seq_one_letter_code
_entity_poly.pdbx_strand_id
1 'polypeptide(L)'
;MFGAVHFHFQFSSRMKPKTDLWNFEYSANFNILYYLGIWQIESGDAKKDYAHLIYRHVCFVALFTAIALQLIDFWMAIGDVDRMTYNLCTSTITTGSFFHFILQLTHSNELNELRRRLWLDFYMYDEEEDMAIKQQIFKEMKFISRLFHLAAIFFYPVCMLQGYFSYLWGPREFPFPAFMPFHLDSDSQYIGPFLVELIIGVIVLFGTIDSNLLVFGLSLQLVTLYKLLQKDLGKLNEVDYDEGNVKGEYKEINYVLRRIKMEQSIKELISRLTTLTGYVNTFRSCMTAPSVLPFICGFILMITNGVQVIQMSYAFNYRLIYEMVYLVLIFVDLFYFCYYITMLNSEVSELVQVELSVKQKRCSPDESRLFFFLFEILNVADAAYFSGWYKLDVKFQKYILLMMLQAQRAPRFSAGKLVSINLNTYLLLLKHTYSSLMLFRQLDTSQKAVQNAAMMS
;
A
#
# COMPACT_ATOMS: atom_id res chain seq x y z
N MET A 1 10.29 -30.84 -29.52
CA MET A 1 9.88 -29.44 -29.81
C MET A 1 8.79 -29.08 -28.83
N PHE A 2 8.92 -28.29 -27.76
CA PHE A 2 9.98 -27.47 -27.17
C PHE A 2 10.09 -27.91 -25.69
N GLY A 3 11.30 -28.22 -25.22
CA GLY A 3 11.54 -28.66 -23.84
C GLY A 3 11.55 -27.48 -22.87
N ALA A 4 10.66 -27.53 -21.87
CA ALA A 4 10.68 -26.66 -20.71
C ALA A 4 11.91 -26.97 -19.85
N VAL A 5 12.87 -26.06 -19.85
CA VAL A 5 14.02 -26.13 -18.94
C VAL A 5 13.58 -25.59 -17.58
N HIS A 6 13.05 -26.48 -16.76
CA HIS A 6 12.89 -26.26 -15.32
C HIS A 6 14.30 -26.24 -14.68
N PHE A 7 14.86 -25.06 -14.47
CA PHE A 7 16.02 -24.91 -13.59
C PHE A 7 15.55 -25.03 -12.14
N HIS A 8 15.63 -26.25 -11.60
CA HIS A 8 15.63 -26.51 -10.16
C HIS A 8 16.94 -25.93 -9.59
N PHE A 9 16.88 -24.73 -9.00
CA PHE A 9 17.92 -24.30 -8.07
C PHE A 9 17.73 -25.07 -6.77
N GLN A 10 18.47 -26.17 -6.64
CA GLN A 10 18.62 -26.93 -5.41
C GLN A 10 19.50 -26.11 -4.46
N PHE A 11 18.91 -25.15 -3.76
CA PHE A 11 19.58 -24.51 -2.64
C PHE A 11 19.79 -25.56 -1.55
N SER A 12 21.07 -25.88 -1.35
CA SER A 12 21.58 -26.76 -0.31
C SER A 12 20.85 -26.58 1.02
N SER A 13 20.34 -27.69 1.55
CA SER A 13 19.61 -27.87 2.79
C SER A 13 20.50 -27.75 4.05
N ARG A 14 21.37 -26.73 4.10
CA ARG A 14 22.19 -26.42 5.28
C ARG A 14 22.33 -24.92 5.46
N MET A 15 21.29 -24.33 6.04
CA MET A 15 21.32 -23.37 7.15
C MET A 15 19.92 -22.74 7.24
N LYS A 16 19.10 -23.22 8.18
CA LYS A 16 18.02 -22.39 8.73
C LYS A 16 18.66 -21.61 9.89
N PRO A 17 19.20 -20.40 9.70
CA PRO A 17 19.29 -19.52 10.85
C PRO A 17 17.84 -19.35 11.33
N LYS A 18 17.59 -19.40 12.64
CA LYS A 18 16.38 -18.81 13.19
C LYS A 18 16.45 -17.34 12.76
N THR A 19 15.75 -17.00 11.69
CA THR A 19 15.78 -15.67 11.11
C THR A 19 15.01 -14.76 12.05
N ASP A 20 15.63 -13.68 12.52
CA ASP A 20 14.97 -12.62 13.30
C ASP A 20 14.00 -11.80 12.40
N LEU A 21 13.17 -12.50 11.61
CA LEU A 21 12.17 -11.90 10.73
C LEU A 21 11.19 -11.04 11.52
N TRP A 22 10.96 -11.39 12.79
CA TRP A 22 10.14 -10.64 13.74
C TRP A 22 10.72 -9.26 14.07
N ASN A 23 12.04 -9.12 14.11
CA ASN A 23 12.72 -7.85 14.44
C ASN A 23 12.98 -6.99 13.19
N PHE A 24 12.68 -7.52 12.01
CA PHE A 24 12.84 -6.77 10.77
C PHE A 24 11.81 -5.64 10.68
N GLU A 25 12.27 -4.44 10.36
CA GLU A 25 11.43 -3.23 10.35
C GLU A 25 10.24 -3.34 9.39
N TYR A 26 10.42 -3.95 8.21
CA TYR A 26 9.32 -4.19 7.27
C TYR A 26 8.33 -5.27 7.76
N SER A 27 8.68 -6.05 8.79
CA SER A 27 7.81 -7.05 9.40
C SER A 27 6.96 -6.51 10.55
N ALA A 28 7.22 -5.29 11.04
CA ALA A 28 6.47 -4.71 12.16
C ALA A 28 4.95 -4.74 11.90
N ASN A 29 4.52 -4.33 10.70
CA ASN A 29 3.11 -4.32 10.30
C ASN A 29 2.52 -5.75 10.27
N PHE A 30 3.29 -6.74 9.81
CA PHE A 30 2.86 -8.16 9.84
C PHE A 30 2.66 -8.66 11.27
N ASN A 31 3.52 -8.23 12.20
CA ASN A 31 3.43 -8.62 13.60
C ASN A 31 2.18 -8.00 14.24
N ILE A 32 1.89 -6.73 13.96
CA ILE A 32 0.67 -6.08 14.47
C ILE A 32 -0.57 -6.80 13.96
N LEU A 33 -0.65 -7.09 12.65
CA LEU A 33 -1.76 -7.86 12.08
C LEU A 33 -1.89 -9.28 12.66
N TYR A 34 -0.76 -9.91 13.02
CA TYR A 34 -0.76 -11.20 13.70
C TYR A 34 -1.36 -11.10 15.10
N TYR A 35 -0.99 -10.09 15.89
CA TYR A 35 -1.55 -9.88 17.24
C TYR A 35 -3.03 -9.48 17.21
N LEU A 36 -3.47 -8.76 16.19
CA LEU A 36 -4.89 -8.44 15.97
C LEU A 36 -5.73 -9.65 15.55
N GLY A 37 -5.10 -10.80 15.28
CA GLY A 37 -5.79 -12.02 14.85
C GLY A 37 -6.22 -12.00 13.38
N ILE A 38 -5.68 -11.06 12.59
CA ILE A 38 -6.01 -10.89 11.17
C ILE A 38 -5.05 -11.69 10.29
N TRP A 39 -3.77 -11.77 10.65
CA TRP A 39 -2.72 -12.39 9.83
C TRP A 39 -2.24 -13.75 10.33
N GLN A 40 -1.73 -14.57 9.41
CA GLN A 40 -1.13 -15.88 9.74
C GLN A 40 0.40 -15.84 9.62
N ILE A 41 1.10 -16.22 10.68
CA ILE A 41 2.55 -16.44 10.68
C ILE A 41 2.80 -17.82 11.29
N GLU A 42 3.57 -18.66 10.59
CA GLU A 42 4.01 -19.95 11.11
C GLU A 42 5.11 -19.72 12.15
N SER A 43 4.81 -19.96 13.42
CA SER A 43 5.78 -19.80 14.51
C SER A 43 6.73 -21.00 14.62
N GLY A 44 6.40 -22.12 13.97
CA GLY A 44 7.14 -23.38 14.02
C GLY A 44 6.79 -24.24 15.24
N ASP A 45 5.95 -23.74 16.15
CA ASP A 45 5.43 -24.48 17.30
C ASP A 45 3.93 -24.79 17.07
N ALA A 46 3.64 -26.06 16.81
CA ALA A 46 2.30 -26.51 16.40
C ALA A 46 1.20 -26.14 17.40
N LYS A 47 1.52 -26.09 18.70
CA LYS A 47 0.53 -25.71 19.74
C LYS A 47 0.17 -24.23 19.68
N LYS A 48 1.15 -23.35 19.44
CA LYS A 48 0.93 -21.92 19.31
C LYS A 48 0.19 -21.57 18.03
N ASP A 49 0.54 -22.24 16.94
CA ASP A 49 -0.13 -22.06 15.64
C ASP A 49 -1.60 -22.50 15.72
N TYR A 50 -1.91 -23.60 16.42
CA TYR A 50 -3.29 -24.05 16.64
C TYR A 50 -4.09 -23.10 17.57
N ALA A 51 -3.47 -22.61 18.65
CA ALA A 51 -4.12 -21.65 19.54
C ALA A 51 -4.44 -20.32 18.83
N HIS A 52 -3.50 -19.84 18.00
CA HIS A 52 -3.69 -18.63 17.20
C HIS A 52 -4.78 -18.81 16.13
N LEU A 53 -4.87 -20.00 15.51
CA LEU A 53 -5.95 -20.34 14.58
C LEU A 53 -7.32 -20.19 15.24
N ILE A 54 -7.50 -20.70 16.46
CA ILE A 54 -8.75 -20.56 17.22
C ILE A 54 -9.04 -19.08 17.51
N TYR A 55 -8.05 -18.34 18.01
CA TYR A 55 -8.18 -16.91 18.29
C TYR A 55 -8.64 -16.12 17.06
N ARG A 56 -8.01 -16.37 15.90
CA ARG A 56 -8.41 -15.78 14.62
C ARG A 56 -9.87 -16.09 14.28
N HIS A 57 -10.30 -17.35 14.40
CA HIS A 57 -11.69 -17.71 14.11
C HIS A 57 -12.67 -16.95 15.01
N VAL A 58 -12.35 -16.79 16.30
CA VAL A 58 -13.17 -15.99 17.22
C VAL A 58 -13.23 -14.52 16.78
N CYS A 59 -12.11 -13.90 16.41
CA CYS A 59 -12.06 -12.53 15.89
C CYS A 59 -12.92 -12.35 14.64
N PHE A 60 -12.82 -13.24 13.65
CA PHE A 60 -13.61 -13.17 12.42
C PHE A 60 -15.11 -13.39 12.66
N VAL A 61 -15.50 -14.27 13.59
CA VAL A 61 -16.90 -14.44 13.99
C VAL A 61 -17.44 -13.19 14.66
N ALA A 62 -16.65 -12.56 15.55
CA ALA A 62 -17.03 -11.30 16.19
C ALA A 62 -17.21 -10.16 15.16
N LEU A 63 -16.27 -10.03 14.22
CA LEU A 63 -16.35 -9.05 13.12
C LEU A 63 -17.57 -9.29 12.23
N PHE A 64 -17.83 -10.54 11.83
CA PHE A 64 -18.99 -10.89 11.02
C PHE A 64 -20.31 -10.55 11.74
N THR A 65 -20.37 -10.83 13.05
CA THR A 65 -21.54 -10.51 13.87
C THR A 65 -21.75 -8.99 13.92
N ALA A 66 -20.69 -8.20 14.14
CA ALA A 66 -20.78 -6.75 14.13
C ALA A 66 -21.28 -6.19 12.79
N ILE A 67 -20.78 -6.73 11.67
CA ILE A 67 -21.22 -6.33 10.32
C ILE A 67 -22.69 -6.64 10.11
N ALA A 68 -23.16 -7.82 10.52
CA ALA A 68 -24.57 -8.18 10.42
C ALA A 68 -25.46 -7.20 11.19
N LEU A 69 -25.09 -6.83 12.42
CA LEU A 69 -25.84 -5.86 13.23
C LEU A 69 -25.85 -4.45 12.61
N GLN A 70 -24.73 -4.01 12.02
CA GLN A 70 -24.64 -2.72 11.33
C GLN A 70 -25.45 -2.69 10.02
N LEU A 71 -25.46 -3.78 9.25
CA LEU A 71 -26.28 -3.89 8.04
C LEU A 71 -27.77 -3.89 8.35
N ILE A 72 -28.18 -4.51 9.46
CA ILE A 72 -29.56 -4.45 9.94
C ILE A 72 -29.93 -3.01 10.32
N ASP A 73 -29.08 -2.29 11.07
CA ASP A 73 -29.36 -0.89 11.43
C ASP A 73 -29.39 0.04 10.20
N PHE A 74 -28.51 -0.19 9.23
CA PHE A 74 -28.56 0.50 7.94
C PHE A 74 -29.89 0.27 7.23
N TRP A 75 -30.38 -0.98 7.20
CA TRP A 75 -31.69 -1.31 6.61
C TRP A 75 -32.85 -0.62 7.35
N MET A 76 -32.78 -0.53 8.68
CA MET A 76 -33.81 0.16 9.48
C MET A 76 -33.78 1.68 9.32
N ALA A 77 -32.61 2.26 9.05
CA ALA A 77 -32.45 3.70 8.83
C ALA A 77 -32.95 4.18 7.46
N ILE A 78 -33.43 3.27 6.59
CA ILE A 78 -34.03 3.64 5.31
C ILE A 78 -35.28 4.48 5.57
N GLY A 79 -35.20 5.77 5.24
CA GLY A 79 -36.29 6.74 5.43
C GLY A 79 -35.79 8.09 5.97
N ASP A 80 -34.69 8.08 6.72
CA ASP A 80 -34.02 9.29 7.20
C ASP A 80 -32.66 9.42 6.51
N VAL A 81 -32.49 10.45 5.68
CA VAL A 81 -31.30 10.65 4.85
C VAL A 81 -30.04 10.86 5.71
N ASP A 82 -30.15 11.56 6.83
CA ASP A 82 -29.00 11.90 7.67
C ASP A 82 -28.50 10.67 8.43
N ARG A 83 -29.43 9.89 8.98
CA ARG A 83 -29.10 8.60 9.63
C ARG A 83 -28.62 7.57 8.62
N MET A 84 -29.26 7.49 7.45
CA MET A 84 -28.89 6.55 6.39
C MET A 84 -27.48 6.80 5.85
N THR A 85 -27.08 8.05 5.62
CA THR A 85 -25.72 8.36 5.12
C THR A 85 -24.66 7.99 6.15
N TYR A 86 -24.91 8.23 7.45
CA TYR A 86 -23.97 7.85 8.51
C TYR A 86 -23.84 6.33 8.65
N ASN A 87 -24.96 5.63 8.65
CA ASN A 87 -24.99 4.17 8.66
C ASN A 87 -24.33 3.56 7.41
N LEU A 88 -24.45 4.22 6.26
CA LEU A 88 -23.79 3.80 5.02
C LEU A 88 -22.27 3.95 5.14
N CYS A 89 -21.77 5.05 5.71
CA CYS A 89 -20.33 5.24 5.94
C CYS A 89 -19.78 4.13 6.84
N THR A 90 -20.39 3.91 8.02
CA THR A 90 -19.89 2.95 9.00
C THR A 90 -19.96 1.50 8.48
N SER A 91 -21.07 1.11 7.86
CA SER A 91 -21.22 -0.22 7.25
C SER A 91 -20.27 -0.44 6.07
N THR A 92 -19.98 0.59 5.27
CA THR A 92 -19.01 0.50 4.16
C THR A 92 -17.59 0.28 4.68
N ILE A 93 -17.20 0.95 5.77
CA ILE A 93 -15.88 0.79 6.40
C ILE A 93 -15.70 -0.64 6.92
N THR A 94 -16.64 -1.13 7.73
CA THR A 94 -16.51 -2.45 8.38
C THR A 94 -16.62 -3.60 7.38
N THR A 95 -17.58 -3.52 6.47
CA THR A 95 -17.76 -4.52 5.40
C THR A 95 -16.56 -4.53 4.44
N GLY A 96 -16.10 -3.35 4.03
CA GLY A 96 -14.92 -3.19 3.19
C GLY A 96 -13.65 -3.75 3.85
N SER A 97 -13.42 -3.42 5.12
CA SER A 97 -12.24 -3.90 5.87
C SER A 97 -12.27 -5.42 6.04
N PHE A 98 -13.43 -6.00 6.37
CA PHE A 98 -13.58 -7.44 6.54
C PHE A 98 -13.29 -8.23 5.27
N PHE A 99 -13.88 -7.84 4.14
CA PHE A 99 -13.59 -8.50 2.87
C PHE A 99 -12.15 -8.25 2.42
N HIS A 100 -11.56 -7.09 2.73
CA HIS A 100 -10.15 -6.83 2.48
C HIS A 100 -9.26 -7.82 3.25
N PHE A 101 -9.51 -8.02 4.55
CA PHE A 101 -8.78 -9.00 5.36
C PHE A 101 -8.91 -10.42 4.83
N ILE A 102 -10.10 -10.85 4.40
CA ILE A 102 -10.31 -12.17 3.79
C ILE A 102 -9.49 -12.32 2.51
N LEU A 103 -9.55 -11.35 1.61
CA LEU A 103 -8.81 -11.38 0.33
C LEU A 103 -7.30 -11.34 0.56
N GLN A 104 -6.83 -10.65 1.60
CA GLN A 104 -5.41 -10.63 1.95
C GLN A 104 -4.99 -11.98 2.55
N LEU A 105 -5.84 -12.61 3.36
CA LEU A 105 -5.61 -13.93 3.94
C LEU A 105 -5.50 -15.03 2.88
N THR A 106 -6.27 -14.97 1.80
CA THR A 106 -6.17 -15.96 0.71
C THR A 106 -4.78 -15.98 0.07
N HIS A 107 -4.05 -14.87 0.12
CA HIS A 107 -2.68 -14.74 -0.40
C HIS A 107 -1.61 -14.68 0.69
N SER A 108 -1.95 -14.96 1.95
CA SER A 108 -1.03 -14.82 3.09
C SER A 108 0.23 -15.69 2.97
N ASN A 109 0.11 -16.91 2.46
CA ASN A 109 1.25 -17.81 2.24
C ASN A 109 2.23 -17.27 1.19
N GLU A 110 1.70 -16.78 0.07
CA GLU A 110 2.52 -16.18 -1.00
C GLU A 110 3.22 -14.91 -0.51
N LEU A 111 2.52 -14.07 0.27
CA LEU A 111 3.08 -12.86 0.85
C LEU A 111 4.12 -13.14 1.93
N ASN A 112 3.91 -14.16 2.75
CA ASN A 112 4.90 -14.61 3.73
C ASN A 112 6.17 -15.14 3.06
N GLU A 113 6.02 -15.88 1.96
CA GLU A 113 7.15 -16.38 1.19
C GLU A 113 7.88 -15.25 0.44
N LEU A 114 7.14 -14.32 -0.17
CA LEU A 114 7.69 -13.13 -0.79
C LEU A 114 8.48 -12.30 0.24
N ARG A 115 7.90 -12.05 1.42
CA ARG A 115 8.57 -11.36 2.54
C ARG A 115 9.88 -12.05 2.91
N ARG A 116 9.88 -13.38 3.04
CA ARG A 116 11.09 -14.15 3.38
C ARG A 116 12.17 -14.00 2.32
N ARG A 117 11.81 -14.08 1.04
CA ARG A 117 12.75 -13.92 -0.09
C ARG A 117 13.32 -12.51 -0.15
N LEU A 118 12.45 -11.50 -0.03
CA LEU A 118 12.87 -10.10 -0.01
C LEU A 118 13.78 -9.80 1.19
N TRP A 119 13.52 -10.40 2.35
CA TRP A 119 14.40 -10.28 3.52
C TRP A 119 15.79 -10.87 3.23
N LEU A 120 15.85 -12.10 2.72
CA LEU A 120 17.12 -12.75 2.39
C LEU A 120 17.93 -11.92 1.38
N ASP A 121 17.27 -11.43 0.33
CA ASP A 121 17.90 -10.62 -0.71
C ASP A 121 18.38 -9.27 -0.16
N PHE A 122 17.58 -8.65 0.70
CA PHE A 122 17.95 -7.39 1.34
C PHE A 122 19.21 -7.52 2.21
N TYR A 123 19.42 -8.64 2.90
CA TYR A 123 20.62 -8.87 3.72
C TYR A 123 21.89 -9.16 2.93
N MET A 124 21.80 -9.49 1.63
CA MET A 124 22.99 -9.74 0.80
C MET A 124 23.82 -8.46 0.53
N TYR A 125 23.21 -7.28 0.69
CA TYR A 125 23.89 -5.99 0.49
C TYR A 125 24.39 -5.43 1.82
N ASP A 126 25.68 -5.51 2.09
CA ASP A 126 26.28 -5.01 3.36
C ASP A 126 27.33 -3.90 3.13
N GLU A 127 27.45 -3.38 1.91
CA GLU A 127 28.35 -2.26 1.62
C GLU A 127 27.85 -0.97 2.30
N GLU A 128 28.76 -0.11 2.78
CA GLU A 128 28.40 1.13 3.52
C GLU A 128 27.48 2.05 2.70
N GLU A 129 27.76 2.19 1.41
CA GLU A 129 26.95 2.99 0.49
C GLU A 129 25.55 2.38 0.26
N ASP A 130 25.41 1.06 0.26
CA ASP A 130 24.12 0.38 0.14
C ASP A 130 23.29 0.61 1.41
N MET A 131 23.96 0.63 2.56
CA MET A 131 23.33 0.92 3.85
C MET A 131 22.81 2.36 3.93
N ALA A 132 23.46 3.32 3.28
CA ALA A 132 22.96 4.70 3.19
C ALA A 132 21.61 4.78 2.44
N ILE A 133 21.50 4.12 1.27
CA ILE A 133 20.25 4.06 0.48
C ILE A 133 19.13 3.41 1.29
N LYS A 134 19.45 2.27 1.91
CA LYS A 134 18.51 1.54 2.78
C LYS A 134 18.01 2.40 3.93
N GLN A 135 18.92 3.07 4.65
CA GLN A 135 18.57 3.91 5.80
C GLN A 135 17.67 5.09 5.41
N GLN A 136 17.88 5.69 4.24
CA GLN A 136 17.03 6.77 3.76
C GLN A 136 15.58 6.30 3.59
N ILE A 137 15.37 5.21 2.85
CA ILE A 137 14.03 4.66 2.59
C ILE A 137 13.39 4.13 3.88
N PHE A 138 14.18 3.54 4.78
CA PHE A 138 13.71 3.14 6.09
C PHE A 138 13.17 4.32 6.93
N LYS A 139 13.84 5.47 6.90
CA LYS A 139 13.38 6.67 7.61
C LYS A 139 12.03 7.14 7.07
N GLU A 140 11.84 7.10 5.75
CA GLU A 140 10.57 7.45 5.10
C GLU A 140 9.45 6.49 5.52
N MET A 141 9.68 5.18 5.46
CA MET A 141 8.70 4.19 5.91
C MET A 141 8.31 4.39 7.38
N LYS A 142 9.29 4.59 8.26
CA LYS A 142 9.04 4.83 9.69
C LYS A 142 8.31 6.14 9.95
N PHE A 143 8.59 7.18 9.17
CA PHE A 143 7.86 8.44 9.28
C PHE A 143 6.39 8.25 8.93
N ILE A 144 6.10 7.57 7.82
CA ILE A 144 4.74 7.36 7.34
C ILE A 144 3.97 6.40 8.24
N SER A 145 4.58 5.30 8.67
CA SER A 145 3.96 4.40 9.65
C SER A 145 3.62 5.15 10.94
N ARG A 146 4.54 5.96 11.49
CA ARG A 146 4.25 6.79 12.68
C ARG A 146 3.13 7.79 12.45
N LEU A 147 3.07 8.43 11.29
CA LEU A 147 2.00 9.38 10.94
C LEU A 147 0.62 8.72 11.03
N PHE A 148 0.43 7.57 10.37
CA PHE A 148 -0.84 6.85 10.37
C PHE A 148 -1.22 6.33 11.77
N HIS A 149 -0.26 5.76 12.51
CA HIS A 149 -0.51 5.28 13.88
C HIS A 149 -0.85 6.42 14.85
N LEU A 150 -0.16 7.55 14.77
CA LEU A 150 -0.48 8.72 15.59
C LEU A 150 -1.86 9.28 15.24
N ALA A 151 -2.19 9.39 13.95
CA ALA A 151 -3.52 9.81 13.52
C ALA A 151 -4.62 8.89 14.09
N ALA A 152 -4.40 7.58 14.08
CA ALA A 152 -5.33 6.60 14.67
C ALA A 152 -5.47 6.75 16.19
N ILE A 153 -4.36 6.88 16.91
CA ILE A 153 -4.32 7.04 18.37
C ILE A 153 -5.01 8.33 18.81
N PHE A 154 -4.95 9.41 18.02
CA PHE A 154 -5.65 10.66 18.36
C PHE A 154 -7.12 10.65 17.92
N PHE A 155 -7.40 10.19 16.70
CA PHE A 155 -8.73 10.30 16.12
C PHE A 155 -9.73 9.32 16.75
N TYR A 156 -9.32 8.07 16.99
CA TYR A 156 -10.25 7.04 17.46
C TYR A 156 -10.79 7.28 18.88
N PRO A 157 -9.96 7.64 19.88
CA PRO A 157 -10.49 7.99 21.20
C PRO A 157 -11.42 9.20 21.16
N VAL A 158 -11.20 10.17 20.27
CA VAL A 158 -12.12 11.31 20.10
C VAL A 158 -13.49 10.84 19.63
N CYS A 159 -13.55 9.93 18.64
CA CYS A 159 -14.81 9.32 18.21
C CYS A 159 -15.51 8.55 19.33
N MET A 160 -14.75 7.80 20.14
CA MET A 160 -15.30 7.03 21.26
C MET A 160 -15.78 7.92 22.41
N LEU A 161 -15.02 8.96 22.75
CA LEU A 161 -15.39 9.95 23.76
C LEU A 161 -16.66 10.68 23.36
N GLN A 162 -16.84 10.99 22.07
CA GLN A 162 -18.09 11.56 21.58
C GLN A 162 -19.28 10.64 21.86
N GLY A 163 -19.20 9.35 21.51
CA GLY A 163 -20.29 8.41 21.84
C GLY A 163 -20.55 8.29 23.33
N TYR A 164 -19.49 8.32 24.16
CA TYR A 164 -19.61 8.33 25.61
C TYR A 164 -20.28 9.60 26.17
N PHE A 165 -19.95 10.78 25.64
CA PHE A 165 -20.62 12.03 26.03
C PHE A 165 -22.08 12.07 25.58
N SER A 166 -22.40 11.51 24.40
CA SER A 166 -23.79 11.30 23.97
C SER A 166 -24.54 10.39 24.94
N TYR A 167 -23.91 9.35 25.49
CA TYR A 167 -24.49 8.52 26.54
C TYR A 167 -24.78 9.29 27.84
N LEU A 168 -23.91 10.22 28.25
CA LEU A 168 -24.07 10.97 29.51
C LEU A 168 -25.15 12.07 29.43
N TRP A 169 -25.24 12.77 28.30
CA TRP A 169 -26.04 14.01 28.19
C TRP A 169 -27.02 14.04 27.00
N GLY A 170 -27.03 13.00 26.17
CA GLY A 170 -27.83 12.91 24.95
C GLY A 170 -28.63 11.61 24.84
N PRO A 171 -29.16 11.30 23.65
CA PRO A 171 -29.77 10.01 23.39
C PRO A 171 -28.72 8.89 23.47
N ARG A 172 -29.13 7.73 24.00
CA ARG A 172 -28.27 6.54 24.10
C ARG A 172 -28.04 5.93 22.72
N GLU A 173 -27.07 6.49 22.02
CA GLU A 173 -26.62 6.05 20.71
C GLU A 173 -25.20 5.50 20.78
N PHE A 174 -24.88 4.55 19.92
CA PHE A 174 -23.53 4.01 19.80
C PHE A 174 -22.66 4.91 18.91
N PRO A 175 -21.33 5.01 19.15
CA PRO A 175 -20.41 5.70 18.26
C PRO A 175 -20.53 5.19 16.82
N PHE A 176 -20.60 3.87 16.66
CA PHE A 176 -20.94 3.21 15.41
C PHE A 176 -22.35 2.62 15.52
N PRO A 177 -23.25 3.02 14.62
CA PRO A 177 -24.66 2.65 14.69
C PRO A 177 -24.81 1.15 14.40
N ALA A 178 -25.36 0.43 15.36
CA ALA A 178 -25.57 -1.02 15.28
C ALA A 178 -26.91 -1.38 15.91
N PHE A 179 -27.61 -2.33 15.29
CA PHE A 179 -28.88 -2.81 15.80
C PHE A 179 -28.65 -3.66 17.04
N MET A 180 -29.40 -3.41 18.11
CA MET A 180 -29.42 -4.25 19.30
C MET A 180 -30.82 -4.86 19.46
N PRO A 181 -30.93 -6.17 19.73
CA PRO A 181 -32.22 -6.84 19.88
C PRO A 181 -32.92 -6.55 21.22
N PHE A 182 -32.32 -5.74 22.08
CA PHE A 182 -32.84 -5.34 23.39
C PHE A 182 -32.84 -3.81 23.53
N HIS A 183 -33.74 -3.29 24.36
CA HIS A 183 -33.81 -1.86 24.65
C HIS A 183 -32.60 -1.40 25.47
N LEU A 184 -32.10 -0.19 25.18
CA LEU A 184 -30.90 0.39 25.81
C LEU A 184 -31.23 1.20 27.06
N ASP A 185 -32.33 0.88 27.75
CA ASP A 185 -32.88 1.69 28.84
C ASP A 185 -32.11 1.55 30.16
N SER A 186 -31.33 0.47 30.32
CA SER A 186 -30.49 0.27 31.51
C SER A 186 -28.99 0.42 31.22
N ASP A 187 -28.25 0.98 32.18
CA ASP A 187 -26.81 1.26 32.06
C ASP A 187 -26.00 -0.02 31.80
N SER A 188 -26.38 -1.12 32.45
CA SER A 188 -25.72 -2.43 32.28
C SER A 188 -25.88 -2.99 30.85
N GLN A 189 -27.03 -2.75 30.22
CA GLN A 189 -27.30 -3.20 28.85
C GLN A 189 -26.58 -2.35 27.78
N TYR A 190 -26.18 -1.11 28.11
CA TYR A 190 -25.42 -0.24 27.21
C TYR A 190 -23.90 -0.45 27.32
N ILE A 191 -23.37 -0.55 28.54
CA ILE A 191 -21.92 -0.60 28.79
C ILE A 191 -21.27 -1.84 28.14
N GLY A 192 -21.93 -3.01 28.21
CA GLY A 192 -21.41 -4.25 27.65
C GLY A 192 -21.14 -4.16 26.13
N PRO A 193 -22.18 -3.89 25.31
CA PRO A 193 -22.02 -3.72 23.87
C PRO A 193 -21.07 -2.59 23.48
N PHE A 194 -21.07 -1.48 24.22
CA PHE A 194 -20.13 -0.38 23.99
C PHE A 194 -18.66 -0.82 24.14
N LEU A 195 -18.34 -1.64 25.15
CA LEU A 195 -16.99 -2.18 25.33
C LEU A 195 -16.60 -3.17 24.21
N VAL A 196 -17.54 -3.99 23.74
CA VAL A 196 -17.32 -4.91 22.63
C VAL A 196 -17.03 -4.13 21.35
N GLU A 197 -17.81 -3.08 21.09
CA GLU A 197 -17.64 -2.19 19.94
C GLU A 197 -16.32 -1.44 19.99
N LEU A 198 -15.89 -1.00 21.19
CA LEU A 198 -14.58 -0.39 21.39
C LEU A 198 -13.44 -1.35 20.99
N ILE A 199 -13.52 -2.62 21.38
CA ILE A 199 -12.51 -3.63 21.03
C ILE A 199 -12.53 -3.92 19.52
N ILE A 200 -13.72 -4.13 18.96
CA ILE A 200 -13.88 -4.43 17.53
C ILE A 200 -13.41 -3.26 16.67
N GLY A 201 -13.73 -2.02 17.04
CA GLY A 201 -13.30 -0.83 16.32
C GLY A 201 -11.78 -0.65 16.34
N VAL A 202 -11.09 -1.01 17.43
CA VAL A 202 -9.61 -1.04 17.48
C VAL A 202 -9.06 -2.08 16.51
N ILE A 203 -9.64 -3.28 16.47
CA ILE A 203 -9.22 -4.35 15.54
C ILE A 203 -9.39 -3.91 14.09
N VAL A 204 -10.53 -3.32 13.74
CA VAL A 204 -10.79 -2.82 12.38
C VAL A 204 -9.84 -1.68 12.03
N LEU A 205 -9.65 -0.71 12.92
CA LEU A 205 -8.82 0.47 12.66
C LEU A 205 -7.35 0.12 12.41
N PHE A 206 -6.71 -0.55 13.38
CA PHE A 206 -5.30 -0.94 13.22
C PHE A 206 -5.15 -2.00 12.13
N GLY A 207 -6.11 -2.91 12.00
CA GLY A 207 -6.14 -3.88 10.92
C GLY A 207 -6.07 -3.22 9.54
N THR A 208 -6.91 -2.23 9.28
CA THR A 208 -6.93 -1.54 7.97
C THR A 208 -5.67 -0.73 7.74
N ILE A 209 -5.17 -0.02 8.76
CA ILE A 209 -3.94 0.77 8.67
C ILE A 209 -2.74 -0.14 8.37
N ASP A 210 -2.55 -1.21 9.13
CA ASP A 210 -1.41 -2.10 8.97
C ASP A 210 -1.49 -2.93 7.69
N SER A 211 -2.70 -3.27 7.23
CA SER A 211 -2.91 -3.87 5.91
C SER A 211 -2.44 -2.94 4.78
N ASN A 212 -2.75 -1.65 4.84
CA ASN A 212 -2.27 -0.66 3.87
C ASN A 212 -0.74 -0.44 3.99
N LEU A 213 -0.24 -0.26 5.21
CA LEU A 213 1.19 -0.07 5.47
C LEU A 213 2.03 -1.30 5.05
N LEU A 214 1.47 -2.51 5.11
CA LEU A 214 2.10 -3.71 4.57
C LEU A 214 2.34 -3.60 3.05
N VAL A 215 1.35 -3.11 2.29
CA VAL A 215 1.50 -2.87 0.85
C VAL A 215 2.57 -1.82 0.59
N PHE A 216 2.61 -0.75 1.39
CA PHE A 216 3.60 0.32 1.25
C PHE A 216 5.02 -0.19 1.56
N GLY A 217 5.16 -0.96 2.64
CA GLY A 217 6.43 -1.55 3.07
C GLY A 217 7.01 -2.50 2.01
N LEU A 218 6.21 -3.42 1.47
CA LEU A 218 6.66 -4.33 0.41
C LEU A 218 7.02 -3.58 -0.88
N SER A 219 6.25 -2.56 -1.24
CA SER A 219 6.54 -1.72 -2.41
C SER A 219 7.85 -0.98 -2.26
N LEU A 220 8.10 -0.36 -1.10
CA LEU A 220 9.35 0.33 -0.78
C LEU A 220 10.56 -0.61 -0.74
N GLN A 221 10.39 -1.82 -0.19
CA GLN A 221 11.45 -2.83 -0.17
C GLN A 221 11.84 -3.24 -1.60
N LEU A 222 10.86 -3.45 -2.49
CA LEU A 222 11.10 -3.72 -3.90
C LEU A 222 11.80 -2.55 -4.59
N VAL A 223 11.33 -1.31 -4.38
CA VAL A 223 11.98 -0.09 -4.92
C VAL A 223 13.44 0.00 -4.46
N THR A 224 13.72 -0.30 -3.20
CA THR A 224 15.09 -0.29 -2.67
C THR A 224 15.98 -1.30 -3.40
N LEU A 225 15.49 -2.52 -3.65
CA LEU A 225 16.23 -3.54 -4.40
C LEU A 225 16.47 -3.14 -5.86
N TYR A 226 15.52 -2.45 -6.49
CA TYR A 226 15.71 -1.88 -7.84
C TYR A 226 16.79 -0.78 -7.85
N LYS A 227 16.81 0.11 -6.85
CA LYS A 227 17.84 1.14 -6.72
C LYS A 227 19.25 0.56 -6.48
N LEU A 228 19.34 -0.48 -5.65
CA LEU A 228 20.59 -1.22 -5.45
C LEU A 228 21.06 -1.87 -6.75
N LEU A 229 20.14 -2.45 -7.54
CA LEU A 229 20.46 -2.99 -8.86
C LEU A 229 20.95 -1.90 -9.83
N GLN A 230 20.31 -0.72 -9.86
CA GLN A 230 20.74 0.41 -10.68
C GLN A 230 22.16 0.85 -10.34
N LYS A 231 22.49 0.91 -9.04
CA LYS A 231 23.85 1.21 -8.57
C LYS A 231 24.87 0.18 -9.07
N ASP A 232 24.55 -1.11 -8.96
CA ASP A 232 25.45 -2.17 -9.44
C ASP A 232 25.62 -2.15 -10.97
N LEU A 233 24.60 -1.71 -11.72
CA LEU A 233 24.74 -1.41 -13.14
C LEU A 233 25.66 -0.21 -13.40
N GLY A 234 25.61 0.83 -12.57
CA GLY A 234 26.49 1.99 -12.65
C GLY A 234 27.97 1.64 -12.50
N LYS A 235 28.30 0.71 -11.58
CA LYS A 235 29.66 0.19 -11.37
C LYS A 235 30.27 -0.45 -12.63
N LEU A 236 29.46 -0.88 -13.61
CA LEU A 236 29.98 -1.38 -14.89
C LEU A 236 30.71 -0.30 -15.71
N ASN A 237 30.30 0.97 -15.57
CA ASN A 237 30.88 2.09 -16.32
C ASN A 237 32.26 2.50 -15.77
N GLU A 238 32.52 2.26 -14.48
CA GLU A 238 33.78 2.60 -13.80
C GLU A 238 34.90 1.59 -14.02
N VAL A 239 34.63 0.47 -14.70
CA VAL A 239 35.67 -0.48 -15.10
C VAL A 239 36.48 0.14 -16.23
N ASP A 240 37.43 0.98 -15.85
CA ASP A 240 38.26 1.76 -16.75
C ASP A 240 39.13 0.85 -17.61
N TYR A 241 39.20 1.15 -18.91
CA TYR A 241 40.07 0.48 -19.88
C TYR A 241 41.50 1.03 -19.78
N ASP A 242 42.04 1.10 -18.56
CA ASP A 242 43.34 1.73 -18.37
C ASP A 242 44.43 0.79 -18.90
N GLU A 243 44.92 1.09 -20.11
CA GLU A 243 45.97 0.38 -20.86
C GLU A 243 47.38 0.62 -20.29
N GLY A 244 47.52 0.58 -18.96
CA GLY A 244 48.80 0.80 -18.29
C GLY A 244 49.79 -0.36 -18.52
N ASN A 245 50.71 -0.20 -19.48
CA ASN A 245 52.10 -0.72 -19.55
C ASN A 245 52.47 -2.12 -18.97
N VAL A 246 51.58 -3.12 -18.96
CA VAL A 246 51.91 -4.50 -18.56
C VAL A 246 52.50 -5.30 -19.74
N LYS A 247 53.62 -6.00 -19.50
CA LYS A 247 54.32 -6.85 -20.50
C LYS A 247 53.45 -8.03 -20.99
N GLY A 248 53.68 -8.42 -22.25
CA GLY A 248 52.78 -9.19 -23.14
C GLY A 248 52.08 -10.44 -22.61
N GLU A 249 52.74 -11.36 -21.88
CA GLU A 249 52.08 -12.59 -21.40
C GLU A 249 51.16 -12.36 -20.20
N TYR A 250 51.57 -11.52 -19.25
CA TYR A 250 50.74 -11.14 -18.11
C TYR A 250 49.56 -10.25 -18.51
N LYS A 251 49.68 -9.55 -19.66
CA LYS A 251 48.60 -8.74 -20.24
C LYS A 251 47.47 -9.62 -20.78
N GLU A 252 47.79 -10.70 -21.49
CA GLU A 252 46.80 -11.66 -22.02
C GLU A 252 46.06 -12.42 -20.90
N ILE A 253 46.77 -12.90 -19.88
CA ILE A 253 46.14 -13.58 -18.74
C ILE A 253 45.21 -12.64 -17.96
N ASN A 254 45.64 -11.40 -17.71
CA ASN A 254 44.80 -10.39 -17.05
C ASN A 254 43.58 -10.00 -17.90
N TYR A 255 43.73 -9.92 -19.21
CA TYR A 255 42.61 -9.64 -20.13
C TYR A 255 41.56 -10.75 -20.08
N VAL A 256 41.98 -12.02 -20.15
CA VAL A 256 41.09 -13.18 -20.06
C VAL A 256 40.39 -13.25 -18.70
N LEU A 257 41.11 -13.04 -17.60
CA LEU A 257 40.53 -13.02 -16.25
C LEU A 257 39.51 -11.89 -16.07
N ARG A 258 39.79 -10.68 -16.57
CA ARG A 258 38.85 -9.54 -16.53
C ARG A 258 37.58 -9.84 -17.33
N ARG A 259 37.72 -10.44 -18.51
CA ARG A 259 36.57 -10.82 -19.35
C ARG A 259 35.68 -11.87 -18.66
N ILE A 260 36.29 -12.86 -17.99
CA ILE A 260 35.55 -13.86 -17.20
C ILE A 260 34.83 -13.19 -16.03
N LYS A 261 35.50 -12.28 -15.31
CA LYS A 261 34.91 -11.54 -14.18
C LYS A 261 33.73 -10.69 -14.64
N MET A 262 33.88 -9.96 -15.74
CA MET A 262 32.80 -9.15 -16.34
C MET A 262 31.64 -10.02 -16.83
N GLU A 263 31.91 -11.18 -17.42
CA GLU A 263 30.86 -12.14 -17.79
C GLU A 263 30.09 -12.64 -16.57
N GLN A 264 30.78 -12.91 -15.45
CA GLN A 264 30.14 -13.30 -14.20
C GLN A 264 29.27 -12.17 -13.63
N SER A 265 29.77 -10.94 -13.57
CA SER A 265 29.01 -9.78 -13.09
C SER A 265 27.76 -9.51 -13.93
N ILE A 266 27.85 -9.57 -15.26
CA ILE A 266 26.69 -9.37 -16.13
C ILE A 266 25.66 -10.50 -15.97
N LYS A 267 26.11 -11.76 -15.86
CA LYS A 267 25.20 -12.89 -15.59
C LYS A 267 24.50 -12.73 -14.25
N GLU A 268 25.21 -12.28 -13.23
CA GLU A 268 24.65 -12.01 -11.91
C GLU A 268 23.60 -10.90 -11.95
N LEU A 269 23.87 -9.78 -12.65
CA LEU A 269 22.92 -8.69 -12.84
C LEU A 269 21.63 -9.13 -13.57
N ILE A 270 21.75 -9.93 -14.63
CA ILE A 270 20.58 -10.43 -15.39
C ILE A 270 19.78 -11.42 -14.53
N SER A 271 20.47 -12.30 -13.81
CA SER A 271 19.84 -13.23 -12.88
C SER A 271 19.06 -12.49 -11.79
N ARG A 272 19.66 -11.41 -11.24
CA ARG A 272 19.02 -10.53 -10.27
C ARG A 272 17.82 -9.79 -10.84
N LEU A 273 17.93 -9.17 -12.01
CA LEU A 273 16.79 -8.51 -12.65
C LEU A 273 15.62 -9.48 -12.88
N THR A 274 15.92 -10.70 -13.32
CA THR A 274 14.90 -11.73 -13.54
C THR A 274 14.23 -12.15 -12.23
N THR A 275 15.02 -12.29 -11.17
CA THR A 275 14.53 -12.65 -9.83
C THR A 275 13.63 -11.55 -9.26
N LEU A 276 14.07 -10.30 -9.36
CA LEU A 276 13.33 -9.13 -8.88
C LEU A 276 12.03 -8.92 -9.68
N THR A 277 12.08 -9.12 -11.00
CA THR A 277 10.87 -9.14 -11.84
C THR A 277 9.90 -10.25 -11.40
N GLY A 278 10.43 -11.41 -11.00
CA GLY A 278 9.66 -12.48 -10.36
C GLY A 278 8.98 -12.02 -9.08
N TYR A 279 9.69 -11.32 -8.19
CA TYR A 279 9.13 -10.78 -6.95
C TYR A 279 8.01 -9.77 -7.21
N VAL A 280 8.20 -8.85 -8.15
CA VAL A 280 7.17 -7.88 -8.54
C VAL A 280 5.94 -8.58 -9.12
N ASN A 281 6.11 -9.64 -9.91
CA ASN A 281 4.99 -10.41 -10.45
C ASN A 281 4.20 -11.13 -9.37
N THR A 282 4.89 -11.75 -8.38
CA THR A 282 4.23 -12.36 -7.22
C THR A 282 3.52 -11.32 -6.37
N PHE A 283 4.15 -10.17 -6.12
CA PHE A 283 3.53 -9.05 -5.41
C PHE A 283 2.27 -8.57 -6.13
N ARG A 284 2.35 -8.39 -7.45
CA ARG A 284 1.23 -7.98 -8.29
C ARG A 284 0.08 -9.00 -8.25
N SER A 285 0.35 -10.29 -8.37
CA SER A 285 -0.70 -11.31 -8.32
C SER A 285 -1.42 -11.30 -6.98
N CYS A 286 -0.67 -11.16 -5.88
CA CYS A 286 -1.23 -11.06 -4.53
C CYS A 286 -2.06 -9.79 -4.32
N MET A 287 -1.66 -8.65 -4.91
CA MET A 287 -2.28 -7.35 -4.65
C MET A 287 -3.41 -6.97 -5.62
N THR A 288 -3.52 -7.63 -6.77
CA THR A 288 -4.49 -7.24 -7.82
C THR A 288 -5.95 -7.31 -7.34
N ALA A 289 -6.34 -8.39 -6.65
CA ALA A 289 -7.70 -8.56 -6.17
C ALA A 289 -7.98 -7.77 -4.86
N PRO A 290 -7.13 -7.84 -3.81
CA PRO A 290 -7.36 -7.10 -2.57
C PRO A 290 -7.40 -5.58 -2.76
N SER A 291 -6.70 -5.04 -3.77
CA SER A 291 -6.68 -3.59 -4.03
C SER A 291 -7.98 -3.05 -4.66
N VAL A 292 -8.84 -3.88 -5.25
CA VAL A 292 -10.11 -3.39 -5.85
C VAL A 292 -11.03 -2.83 -4.79
N LEU A 293 -11.13 -3.55 -3.67
CA LEU A 293 -12.13 -3.28 -2.67
C LEU A 293 -11.88 -1.96 -1.92
N PRO A 294 -10.66 -1.63 -1.44
CA PRO A 294 -10.36 -0.32 -0.87
C PRO A 294 -10.61 0.85 -1.84
N PHE A 295 -10.40 0.67 -3.14
CA PHE A 295 -10.69 1.72 -4.12
C PHE A 295 -12.19 1.99 -4.26
N ILE A 296 -13.00 0.93 -4.37
CA ILE A 296 -14.47 1.07 -4.48
C ILE A 296 -15.04 1.62 -3.17
N CYS A 297 -14.68 1.00 -2.03
CA CYS A 297 -15.12 1.46 -0.72
C CYS A 297 -14.65 2.88 -0.43
N GLY A 298 -13.39 3.22 -0.74
CA GLY A 298 -12.85 4.56 -0.60
C GLY A 298 -13.62 5.59 -1.42
N PHE A 299 -13.94 5.29 -2.68
CA PHE A 299 -14.73 6.21 -3.52
C PHE A 299 -16.15 6.43 -2.96
N ILE A 300 -16.82 5.36 -2.51
CA ILE A 300 -18.13 5.46 -1.85
C ILE A 300 -18.02 6.35 -0.61
N LEU A 301 -17.04 6.08 0.27
CA LEU A 301 -16.82 6.82 1.51
C LEU A 301 -16.52 8.31 1.26
N MET A 302 -15.72 8.63 0.25
CA MET A 302 -15.41 10.01 -0.10
C MET A 302 -16.66 10.79 -0.53
N ILE A 303 -17.57 10.16 -1.27
CA ILE A 303 -18.83 10.80 -1.70
C ILE A 303 -19.78 10.94 -0.51
N THR A 304 -20.02 9.86 0.23
CA THR A 304 -20.99 9.85 1.34
C THR A 304 -20.55 10.82 2.45
N ASN A 305 -19.27 10.81 2.81
CA ASN A 305 -18.73 11.71 3.81
C ASN A 305 -18.69 13.17 3.32
N GLY A 306 -18.35 13.39 2.05
CA GLY A 306 -18.44 14.72 1.45
C GLY A 306 -19.86 15.30 1.46
N VAL A 307 -20.89 14.46 1.24
CA VAL A 307 -22.31 14.86 1.35
C VAL A 307 -22.64 15.25 2.79
N GLN A 308 -22.21 14.47 3.78
CA GLN A 308 -22.42 14.78 5.20
C GLN A 308 -21.80 16.11 5.61
N VAL A 309 -20.58 16.39 5.16
CA VAL A 309 -19.90 17.69 5.39
C VAL A 309 -20.72 18.84 4.80
N ILE A 310 -21.27 18.69 3.59
CA ILE A 310 -22.09 19.73 2.94
C ILE A 310 -23.40 19.96 3.70
N GLN A 311 -24.09 18.89 4.11
CA GLN A 311 -25.34 18.98 4.87
C GLN A 311 -25.13 19.65 6.23
N MET A 312 -24.06 19.29 6.94
CA MET A 312 -23.76 19.86 8.26
C MET A 312 -23.18 21.27 8.20
N SER A 313 -22.74 21.74 7.02
CA SER A 313 -22.18 23.10 6.86
C SER A 313 -23.17 24.22 7.20
N TYR A 314 -24.48 23.94 7.24
CA TYR A 314 -25.51 24.94 7.56
C TYR A 314 -25.66 25.21 9.07
N ALA A 315 -25.24 24.28 9.93
CA ALA A 315 -25.27 24.43 11.39
C ALA A 315 -23.89 24.07 11.95
N PHE A 316 -23.15 25.09 12.41
CA PHE A 316 -21.79 24.87 12.93
C PHE A 316 -21.84 24.05 14.21
N ASN A 317 -21.60 22.74 14.07
CA ASN A 317 -21.56 21.75 15.15
C ASN A 317 -20.16 21.17 15.26
N TYR A 318 -19.74 20.76 16.46
CA TYR A 318 -18.49 20.01 16.66
C TYR A 318 -18.43 18.73 15.80
N ARG A 319 -19.60 18.21 15.42
CA ARG A 319 -19.80 17.10 14.47
C ARG A 319 -19.09 17.33 13.12
N LEU A 320 -19.09 18.57 12.63
CA LEU A 320 -18.49 18.93 11.35
C LEU A 320 -16.96 18.78 11.35
N ILE A 321 -16.32 19.07 12.48
CA ILE A 321 -14.85 19.03 12.58
C ILE A 321 -14.35 17.59 12.42
N TYR A 322 -14.99 16.62 13.06
CA TYR A 322 -14.53 15.23 12.93
C TYR A 322 -14.79 14.67 11.53
N GLU A 323 -15.92 15.00 10.89
CA GLU A 323 -16.22 14.54 9.52
C GLU A 323 -15.20 15.13 8.53
N MET A 324 -14.84 16.40 8.70
CA MET A 324 -13.78 17.04 7.90
C MET A 324 -12.42 16.37 8.08
N VAL A 325 -12.04 16.07 9.33
CA VAL A 325 -10.78 15.36 9.62
C VAL A 325 -10.82 13.96 9.00
N TYR A 326 -11.93 13.24 9.12
CA TYR A 326 -12.10 11.91 8.56
C TYR A 326 -11.99 11.92 7.03
N LEU A 327 -12.63 12.89 6.37
CA LEU A 327 -12.54 13.09 4.93
C LEU A 327 -11.09 13.28 4.48
N VAL A 328 -10.33 14.12 5.19
CA VAL A 328 -8.90 14.35 4.91
C VAL A 328 -8.09 13.06 5.09
N LEU A 329 -8.35 12.28 6.14
CA LEU A 329 -7.67 11.00 6.37
C LEU A 329 -7.92 10.01 5.22
N ILE A 330 -9.16 9.91 4.70
CA ILE A 330 -9.46 9.06 3.53
C ILE A 330 -8.69 9.52 2.29
N PHE A 331 -8.66 10.83 2.02
CA PHE A 331 -7.92 11.38 0.89
C PHE A 331 -6.41 11.10 0.98
N VAL A 332 -5.85 11.20 2.19
CA VAL A 332 -4.43 10.95 2.46
C VAL A 332 -4.09 9.46 2.31
N ASP A 333 -4.93 8.57 2.84
CA ASP A 333 -4.74 7.12 2.71
C ASP A 333 -4.73 6.68 1.24
N LEU A 334 -5.73 7.10 0.46
CA LEU A 334 -5.80 6.79 -0.98
C LEU A 334 -4.64 7.41 -1.76
N PHE A 335 -4.20 8.61 -1.38
CA PHE A 335 -3.02 9.25 -1.99
C PHE A 335 -1.77 8.41 -1.79
N TYR A 336 -1.45 8.03 -0.55
CA TYR A 336 -0.26 7.23 -0.26
C TYR A 336 -0.31 5.86 -0.94
N PHE A 337 -1.49 5.24 -0.99
CA PHE A 337 -1.69 4.00 -1.72
C PHE A 337 -1.33 4.14 -3.20
N CYS A 338 -1.85 5.18 -3.87
CA CYS A 338 -1.52 5.45 -5.27
C CYS A 338 -0.06 5.86 -5.46
N TYR A 339 0.50 6.64 -4.53
CA TYR A 339 1.87 7.14 -4.58
C TYR A 339 2.89 6.01 -4.57
N TYR A 340 2.83 5.11 -3.59
CA TYR A 340 3.82 4.02 -3.47
C TYR A 340 3.75 3.02 -4.62
N ILE A 341 2.54 2.72 -5.10
CA ILE A 341 2.38 1.88 -6.28
C ILE A 341 2.90 2.60 -7.53
N THR A 342 2.71 3.93 -7.65
CA THR A 342 3.29 4.71 -8.75
C THR A 342 4.81 4.71 -8.69
N MET A 343 5.38 4.90 -7.50
CA MET A 343 6.82 4.86 -7.24
C MET A 343 7.41 3.50 -7.64
N LEU A 344 6.75 2.40 -7.28
CA LEU A 344 7.17 1.08 -7.74
C LEU A 344 7.04 0.94 -9.27
N ASN A 345 5.96 1.42 -9.87
CA ASN A 345 5.79 1.38 -11.33
C ASN A 345 6.86 2.18 -12.06
N SER A 346 7.26 3.35 -11.54
CA SER A 346 8.26 4.19 -12.19
C SER A 346 9.62 3.50 -12.21
N GLU A 347 10.04 2.87 -11.11
CA GLU A 347 11.30 2.12 -11.07
C GLU A 347 11.33 0.92 -12.02
N VAL A 348 10.19 0.23 -12.13
CA VAL A 348 10.08 -0.99 -12.91
C VAL A 348 9.91 -0.68 -14.41
N SER A 349 9.26 0.43 -14.80
CA SER A 349 8.88 0.73 -16.20
C SER A 349 9.34 2.11 -16.71
N GLU A 350 9.92 2.12 -17.92
CA GLU A 350 10.22 3.32 -18.72
C GLU A 350 8.96 4.09 -19.19
N LEU A 351 7.80 3.42 -19.34
CA LEU A 351 6.62 4.02 -19.99
C LEU A 351 5.93 5.13 -19.18
N VAL A 352 6.14 5.20 -17.86
CA VAL A 352 5.56 6.26 -17.02
C VAL A 352 6.32 7.59 -17.17
N GLN A 353 7.62 7.54 -17.47
CA GLN A 353 8.45 8.71 -17.74
C GLN A 353 7.97 9.49 -18.98
N VAL A 354 7.45 8.80 -20.01
CA VAL A 354 6.96 9.44 -21.23
C VAL A 354 5.66 10.24 -21.00
N GLU A 355 4.73 9.75 -20.18
CA GLU A 355 3.52 10.52 -19.84
C GLU A 355 3.79 11.69 -18.88
N LEU A 356 4.76 11.53 -17.96
CA LEU A 356 5.13 12.59 -17.01
C LEU A 356 5.97 13.68 -17.67
N SER A 357 6.91 13.34 -18.57
CA SER A 357 7.67 14.33 -19.37
C SER A 357 6.79 15.15 -20.32
N VAL A 358 5.69 14.57 -20.83
CA VAL A 358 4.67 15.31 -21.60
C VAL A 358 3.87 16.27 -20.70
N LYS A 359 3.62 15.94 -19.43
CA LYS A 359 2.99 16.85 -18.44
C LYS A 359 3.96 17.90 -17.88
N GLN A 360 5.26 17.62 -17.80
CA GLN A 360 6.31 18.51 -17.28
C GLN A 360 6.52 19.76 -18.15
N LYS A 361 6.19 19.69 -19.45
CA LYS A 361 6.17 20.86 -20.35
C LYS A 361 5.14 21.95 -19.98
N ARG A 362 4.37 21.78 -18.90
CA ARG A 362 3.27 22.65 -18.50
C ARG A 362 3.38 23.27 -17.08
N CYS A 363 4.44 22.98 -16.31
CA CYS A 363 4.62 23.52 -14.95
C CYS A 363 5.65 24.65 -14.86
N SER A 364 5.43 25.56 -13.90
CA SER A 364 6.24 26.75 -13.66
C SER A 364 7.57 26.45 -12.93
N PRO A 365 8.58 27.35 -12.99
CA PRO A 365 9.95 27.05 -12.57
C PRO A 365 10.15 26.85 -11.07
N ASP A 366 9.28 27.37 -10.20
CA ASP A 366 9.54 27.37 -8.75
C ASP A 366 9.08 26.10 -8.02
N GLU A 367 8.10 25.37 -8.56
CA GLU A 367 7.72 24.03 -8.07
C GLU A 367 8.71 22.93 -8.50
N SER A 368 9.58 23.25 -9.46
CA SER A 368 10.48 22.27 -10.05
C SER A 368 11.55 21.81 -9.06
N ARG A 369 12.00 22.61 -8.08
CA ARG A 369 13.13 22.22 -7.20
C ARG A 369 12.79 21.14 -6.17
N LEU A 370 11.57 21.13 -5.63
CA LEU A 370 11.09 20.05 -4.75
C LEU A 370 10.74 18.79 -5.54
N PHE A 371 10.24 18.95 -6.76
CA PHE A 371 9.98 17.85 -7.69
C PHE A 371 11.27 17.25 -8.29
N PHE A 372 12.32 18.06 -8.48
CA PHE A 372 13.61 17.66 -9.03
C PHE A 372 14.39 16.76 -8.06
N PHE A 373 14.31 17.02 -6.75
CA PHE A 373 14.85 16.13 -5.72
C PHE A 373 14.09 14.81 -5.56
N LEU A 374 12.87 14.71 -6.08
CA LEU A 374 12.05 13.49 -6.10
C LEU A 374 12.19 12.67 -7.39
N PHE A 375 12.81 13.21 -8.46
CA PHE A 375 12.73 12.66 -9.82
C PHE A 375 14.06 12.14 -10.38
N GLU A 376 15.19 12.28 -9.68
CA GLU A 376 16.47 11.73 -10.12
C GLU A 376 16.62 10.27 -9.69
N ILE A 377 15.78 9.40 -10.26
CA ILE A 377 16.01 7.96 -10.23
C ILE A 377 16.02 7.50 -11.68
N LEU A 378 17.22 7.20 -12.19
CA LEU A 378 17.36 6.53 -13.48
C LEU A 378 16.64 5.20 -13.39
N ASN A 379 15.68 4.95 -14.28
CA ASN A 379 15.07 3.63 -14.35
C ASN A 379 16.13 2.57 -14.69
N VAL A 380 15.86 1.29 -14.43
CA VAL A 380 16.82 0.21 -14.76
C VAL A 380 17.27 0.26 -16.23
N ALA A 381 16.36 0.61 -17.14
CA ALA A 381 16.66 0.78 -18.56
C ALA A 381 17.64 1.94 -18.82
N ASP A 382 17.45 3.08 -18.15
CA ASP A 382 18.34 4.24 -18.25
C ASP A 382 19.71 3.91 -17.64
N ALA A 383 19.74 3.32 -16.44
CA ALA A 383 20.97 2.90 -15.79
C ALA A 383 21.76 1.91 -16.67
N ALA A 384 21.05 1.01 -17.35
CA ALA A 384 21.64 0.11 -18.34
C ALA A 384 22.18 0.86 -19.56
N TYR A 385 21.48 1.89 -20.03
CA TYR A 385 21.92 2.72 -21.15
C TYR A 385 23.19 3.51 -20.83
N PHE A 386 23.29 4.06 -19.62
CA PHE A 386 24.46 4.81 -19.16
C PHE A 386 25.61 3.94 -18.63
N SER A 387 25.46 2.61 -18.57
CA SER A 387 26.48 1.67 -18.10
C SER A 387 27.74 1.56 -18.98
N GLY A 388 27.84 2.32 -20.09
CA GLY A 388 28.94 2.21 -21.04
C GLY A 388 28.88 0.95 -21.91
N TRP A 389 27.71 0.34 -22.06
CA TRP A 389 27.49 -0.95 -22.73
C TRP A 389 28.10 -1.06 -24.14
N TYR A 390 28.17 0.04 -24.88
CA TYR A 390 28.73 0.11 -26.23
C TYR A 390 30.26 -0.14 -26.28
N LYS A 391 30.96 -0.04 -25.14
CA LYS A 391 32.39 -0.38 -25.03
C LYS A 391 32.63 -1.88 -24.83
N LEU A 392 31.61 -2.63 -24.43
CA LEU A 392 31.72 -4.06 -24.13
C LEU A 392 31.75 -4.91 -25.41
N ASP A 393 32.17 -6.17 -25.29
CA ASP A 393 32.10 -7.11 -26.42
C ASP A 393 30.66 -7.25 -26.95
N VAL A 394 30.53 -7.54 -28.25
CA VAL A 394 29.25 -7.76 -28.94
C VAL A 394 28.34 -8.77 -28.21
N LYS A 395 28.92 -9.79 -27.57
CA LYS A 395 28.17 -10.76 -26.75
C LYS A 395 27.48 -10.08 -25.55
N PHE A 396 28.19 -9.20 -24.85
CA PHE A 396 27.70 -8.49 -23.67
C PHE A 396 26.75 -7.34 -24.03
N GLN A 397 27.01 -6.64 -25.13
CA GLN A 397 26.08 -5.65 -25.68
C GLN A 397 24.68 -6.25 -25.89
N LYS A 398 24.60 -7.45 -26.48
CA LYS A 398 23.32 -8.16 -26.67
C LYS A 398 22.62 -8.46 -25.34
N TYR A 399 23.36 -8.82 -24.30
CA TYR A 399 22.76 -9.09 -22.99
C TYR A 399 22.20 -7.83 -22.34
N ILE A 400 22.91 -6.70 -22.40
CA ILE A 400 22.41 -5.44 -21.85
C ILE A 400 21.20 -4.95 -22.67
N LEU A 401 21.21 -5.09 -24.00
CA LEU A 401 20.03 -4.78 -24.83
C LEU A 401 18.81 -5.62 -24.45
N LEU A 402 18.99 -6.94 -24.20
CA LEU A 402 17.91 -7.80 -23.72
C LEU A 402 17.41 -7.36 -22.33
N MET A 403 18.32 -6.92 -21.46
CA MET A 403 17.99 -6.39 -20.13
C MET A 403 17.15 -5.11 -20.23
N MET A 404 17.51 -4.17 -21.11
CA MET A 404 16.71 -2.97 -21.39
C MET A 404 15.32 -3.34 -21.92
N LEU A 405 15.25 -4.26 -22.90
CA LEU A 405 13.97 -4.74 -23.46
C LEU A 405 13.09 -5.43 -22.40
N GLN A 406 13.70 -6.14 -21.44
CA GLN A 406 12.98 -6.75 -20.33
C GLN A 406 12.45 -5.70 -19.35
N ALA A 407 13.24 -4.69 -19.01
CA ALA A 407 12.83 -3.57 -18.15
C ALA A 407 11.67 -2.77 -18.77
N GLN A 408 11.63 -2.64 -20.09
CA GLN A 408 10.51 -1.99 -20.80
C GLN A 408 9.18 -2.75 -20.67
N ARG A 409 9.20 -4.07 -20.42
CA ARG A 409 8.00 -4.94 -20.30
C ARG A 409 7.50 -5.09 -18.87
N ALA A 410 7.71 -4.07 -18.06
CA ALA A 410 7.29 -4.01 -16.66
C ALA A 410 5.82 -4.40 -16.42
N PRO A 411 5.53 -5.17 -15.35
CA PRO A 411 4.17 -5.46 -14.95
C PRO A 411 3.42 -4.19 -14.50
N ARG A 412 2.37 -3.82 -15.23
CA ARG A 412 1.47 -2.72 -14.85
C ARG A 412 0.58 -3.09 -13.66
N PHE A 413 0.63 -2.35 -12.56
CA PHE A 413 -0.27 -2.56 -11.44
C PHE A 413 -1.69 -2.09 -11.77
N SER A 414 -2.67 -2.94 -11.53
CA SER A 414 -4.09 -2.66 -11.80
C SER A 414 -4.97 -3.26 -10.71
N ALA A 415 -5.99 -2.52 -10.30
CA ALA A 415 -7.07 -3.02 -9.45
C ALA A 415 -7.97 -3.92 -10.31
N GLY A 416 -7.95 -5.23 -10.05
CA GLY A 416 -8.87 -6.18 -10.70
C GLY A 416 -8.76 -6.27 -12.23
N LYS A 417 -7.64 -5.81 -12.81
CA LYS A 417 -7.46 -5.59 -14.26
C LYS A 417 -8.41 -4.55 -14.88
N LEU A 418 -9.14 -3.79 -14.06
CA LEU A 418 -10.09 -2.77 -14.52
C LEU A 418 -9.43 -1.39 -14.61
N VAL A 419 -8.73 -0.99 -13.56
CA VAL A 419 -8.17 0.36 -13.42
C VAL A 419 -6.69 0.27 -13.06
N SER A 420 -5.84 1.02 -13.74
CA SER A 420 -4.42 1.13 -13.36
C SER A 420 -4.30 1.89 -12.04
N ILE A 421 -3.57 1.33 -11.08
CA ILE A 421 -3.35 1.99 -9.79
C ILE A 421 -2.16 2.94 -9.98
N ASN A 422 -2.45 4.24 -10.09
CA ASN A 422 -1.43 5.27 -10.18
C ASN A 422 -1.97 6.62 -9.70
N LEU A 423 -1.08 7.61 -9.58
CA LEU A 423 -1.43 8.96 -9.17
C LEU A 423 -2.41 9.66 -10.14
N ASN A 424 -2.42 9.28 -11.42
CA ASN A 424 -3.40 9.83 -12.37
C ASN A 424 -4.82 9.35 -12.06
N THR A 425 -4.99 8.08 -11.69
CA THR A 425 -6.26 7.53 -11.21
C THR A 425 -6.72 8.23 -9.93
N TYR A 426 -5.82 8.50 -9.00
CA TYR A 426 -6.14 9.31 -7.82
C TYR A 426 -6.69 10.69 -8.19
N LEU A 427 -6.00 11.41 -9.09
CA LEU A 427 -6.47 12.73 -9.55
C LEU A 427 -7.83 12.65 -10.27
N LEU A 428 -8.09 11.58 -11.02
CA LEU A 428 -9.40 11.35 -11.63
C LEU A 428 -10.48 11.11 -10.56
N LEU A 429 -10.20 10.30 -9.54
CA LEU A 429 -11.12 10.07 -8.42
C LEU A 429 -11.41 11.38 -7.68
N LEU A 430 -10.40 12.19 -7.37
CA LEU A 430 -10.58 13.52 -6.78
C LEU A 430 -11.53 14.40 -7.60
N LYS A 431 -11.29 14.48 -8.92
CA LYS A 431 -12.12 15.28 -9.83
C LYS A 431 -13.55 14.78 -9.88
N HIS A 432 -13.76 13.47 -9.91
CA HIS A 432 -15.08 12.87 -9.91
C HIS A 432 -15.81 13.13 -8.59
N THR A 433 -15.15 12.91 -7.44
CA THR A 433 -15.73 13.22 -6.12
C THR A 433 -16.11 14.70 -6.03
N TYR A 434 -15.22 15.62 -6.40
CA TYR A 434 -15.52 17.05 -6.41
C TYR A 434 -16.71 17.39 -7.30
N SER A 435 -16.76 16.84 -8.52
CA SER A 435 -17.85 17.09 -9.47
C SER A 435 -19.19 16.56 -8.94
N SER A 436 -19.20 15.36 -8.35
CA SER A 436 -20.39 14.77 -7.72
C SER A 436 -20.88 15.60 -6.54
N LEU A 437 -19.96 16.08 -5.69
CA LEU A 437 -20.30 16.93 -4.55
C LEU A 437 -20.83 18.31 -4.98
N MET A 438 -20.27 18.90 -6.03
CA MET A 438 -20.76 20.17 -6.59
C MET A 438 -22.16 20.03 -7.20
N LEU A 439 -22.41 18.93 -7.91
CA LEU A 439 -23.75 18.63 -8.44
C LEU A 439 -24.76 18.43 -7.30
N PHE A 440 -24.39 17.69 -6.25
CA PHE A 440 -25.24 17.53 -5.07
C PHE A 440 -25.56 18.87 -4.41
N ARG A 441 -24.56 19.74 -4.26
CA ARG A 441 -24.74 21.10 -3.72
C ARG A 441 -25.71 21.93 -4.57
N GLN A 442 -25.59 21.87 -5.90
CA GLN A 442 -26.51 22.60 -6.79
C GLN A 442 -27.95 22.09 -6.64
N LEU A 443 -28.16 20.77 -6.59
CA LEU A 443 -29.47 20.18 -6.38
C LEU A 443 -30.09 20.60 -5.04
N ASP A 444 -29.33 20.55 -3.95
CA ASP A 444 -29.80 20.99 -2.62
C ASP A 444 -30.24 22.47 -2.62
N THR A 445 -29.44 23.36 -3.21
CA THR A 445 -29.81 24.78 -3.31
C THR A 445 -31.06 25.01 -4.15
N SER A 446 -31.24 24.24 -5.23
CA SER A 446 -32.41 24.36 -6.10
C SER A 446 -33.70 23.91 -5.40
N GLN A 447 -33.65 22.82 -4.64
CA GLN A 447 -34.80 22.32 -3.88
C GLN A 447 -35.23 23.30 -2.78
N LYS A 448 -34.26 23.87 -2.06
CA LYS A 448 -34.52 24.90 -1.05
C LYS A 448 -35.15 26.16 -1.65
N ALA A 449 -34.69 26.59 -2.83
CA ALA A 449 -35.30 27.73 -3.53
C ALA A 449 -36.76 27.46 -3.90
N VAL A 450 -37.08 26.25 -4.37
CA VAL A 450 -38.47 25.85 -4.70
C VAL A 450 -39.34 25.79 -3.44
N GLN A 451 -38.84 25.21 -2.34
CA GLN A 451 -39.58 25.17 -1.06
C GLN A 451 -39.85 26.56 -0.50
N ASN A 452 -38.87 27.46 -0.56
CA ASN A 452 -39.03 28.85 -0.11
C ASN A 452 -40.06 29.60 -0.97
N ALA A 453 -40.06 29.38 -2.29
CA ALA A 453 -41.07 29.96 -3.19
C ALA A 453 -42.47 29.44 -2.88
N ALA A 454 -42.63 28.14 -2.58
CA ALA A 454 -43.91 27.53 -2.21
C ALA A 454 -44.44 28.00 -0.84
N MET A 455 -43.57 28.39 0.09
CA MET A 455 -43.99 28.97 1.37
C MET A 455 -44.38 30.45 1.27
N MET A 456 -43.98 31.14 0.20
CA MET A 456 -44.33 32.55 -0.05
C MET A 456 -45.61 32.73 -0.87
N SER A 457 -46.09 31.69 -1.55
CA SER A 457 -47.37 31.63 -2.27
C SER A 457 -48.49 31.13 -1.38
#